data_AF-A0A6L8N6R7-F1
#
_entry.id   AF-A0A6L8N6R7-F1
#
_cell.length_a   1.000
_cell.length_b   1.000
_cell.length_c   1.000
_cell.angle_alpha   90.00
_cell.angle_beta   90.00
_cell.angle_gamma   90.00
#
_symmetry.space_group_name_H-M   'P 1'
#
loop_
_entity.id
_entity.type
_entity.pdbx_description
1 polymer ?
#
loop_
_entity_poly.entity_id
_entity_poly.type
_entity_poly.pdbx_seq_one_letter_code
_entity_poly.pdbx_strand_id
1 'polypeptide(L)'
;MSTGSRGTAPAGLPGGGGDASGARGSGGDASGLRERKKERTRRALSDTAIALFVERGFDAVPVTEIAAAAGVSKPTLFRYFPAKEDLVLYRFADHEDEPARVVAAARRAGEPPLEALRRHVHQGLDRSDPVTGISDAPEVPAFLKLLYGTPCLVAGMYAYQRRSEAALAEALGGGPAS
;
A
#
# COMPACT_ATOMS: atom_id res chain seq x y z
N MET A 1 -19.41 -12.00 37.63
CA MET A 1 -19.18 -12.95 36.52
C MET A 1 -18.72 -12.13 35.32
N SER A 2 -17.47 -12.33 34.91
CA SER A 2 -16.78 -11.51 33.90
C SER A 2 -16.95 -12.19 32.54
N THR A 3 -17.65 -11.54 31.60
CA THR A 3 -17.71 -11.99 30.21
C THR A 3 -16.70 -11.17 29.42
N GLY A 4 -15.58 -11.80 29.07
CA GLY A 4 -14.56 -11.22 28.21
C GLY A 4 -15.11 -10.91 26.82
N SER A 5 -15.09 -9.63 26.46
CA SER A 5 -15.36 -9.14 25.12
C SER A 5 -14.21 -9.56 24.21
N ARG A 6 -14.47 -10.52 23.31
CA ARG A 6 -13.54 -10.86 22.23
C ARG A 6 -13.61 -9.72 21.22
N GLY A 7 -12.54 -8.96 21.11
CA GLY A 7 -12.38 -7.94 20.08
C GLY A 7 -12.48 -8.57 18.70
N THR A 8 -13.55 -8.26 17.98
CA THR A 8 -13.70 -8.57 16.56
C THR A 8 -12.69 -7.70 15.81
N ALA A 9 -11.68 -8.33 15.19
CA ALA A 9 -10.74 -7.63 14.32
C ALA A 9 -11.51 -6.96 13.17
N PRO A 10 -11.26 -5.67 12.85
CA PRO A 10 -11.89 -5.04 11.71
C PRO A 10 -11.45 -5.74 10.42
N ALA A 11 -12.40 -5.96 9.52
CA ALA A 11 -12.15 -6.48 8.19
C ALA A 11 -11.09 -5.61 7.50
N GLY A 12 -10.00 -6.24 7.06
CA GLY A 12 -8.90 -5.52 6.41
C GLY A 12 -9.41 -4.82 5.15
N LEU A 13 -9.14 -3.51 5.07
CA LEU A 13 -9.30 -2.67 3.88
C LEU A 13 -8.97 -3.48 2.62
N PRO A 14 -9.89 -3.61 1.65
CA PRO A 14 -9.65 -4.35 0.42
C PRO A 14 -8.46 -3.71 -0.30
N GLY A 15 -7.31 -4.38 -0.26
CA GLY A 15 -6.22 -4.11 -1.19
C GLY A 15 -6.70 -4.59 -2.55
N GLY A 16 -6.71 -3.67 -3.53
CA GLY A 16 -7.09 -3.94 -4.91
C GLY A 16 -6.29 -5.12 -5.45
N GLY A 17 -6.91 -6.30 -5.44
CA GLY A 17 -6.32 -7.52 -5.97
C GLY A 17 -6.40 -7.49 -7.48
N GLY A 18 -5.32 -7.08 -8.14
CA GLY A 18 -5.11 -7.28 -9.56
C GLY A 18 -4.79 -8.75 -9.85
N ASP A 19 -5.74 -9.43 -10.46
CA ASP A 19 -5.72 -10.80 -10.93
C ASP A 19 -4.79 -10.97 -12.14
N ALA A 20 -3.66 -11.64 -11.91
CA ALA A 20 -2.75 -12.10 -12.97
C ALA A 20 -2.93 -13.61 -13.16
N SER A 21 -3.55 -14.00 -14.27
CA SER A 21 -3.65 -15.39 -14.74
C SER A 21 -2.63 -15.67 -15.85
N GLY A 22 -1.67 -16.56 -15.55
CA GLY A 22 -1.23 -17.62 -16.47
C GLY A 22 0.12 -17.49 -17.21
N ALA A 23 1.18 -18.12 -16.67
CA ALA A 23 2.12 -18.96 -17.44
C ALA A 23 2.99 -19.83 -16.51
N ARG A 24 3.10 -21.12 -16.84
CA ARG A 24 3.79 -22.20 -16.11
C ARG A 24 5.32 -22.14 -16.30
N GLY A 25 6.08 -22.47 -15.25
CA GLY A 25 7.52 -22.75 -15.32
C GLY A 25 8.12 -23.12 -13.96
N SER A 26 8.27 -24.42 -13.69
CA SER A 26 8.80 -25.00 -12.44
C SER A 26 10.28 -24.66 -12.24
N GLY A 27 10.54 -23.86 -11.20
CA GLY A 27 11.85 -23.32 -10.82
C GLY A 27 11.71 -21.99 -10.06
N GLY A 28 10.60 -21.29 -10.27
CA GLY A 28 10.20 -20.06 -9.56
C GLY A 28 9.23 -20.26 -8.38
N ASP A 29 8.84 -21.49 -8.07
CA ASP A 29 7.76 -21.74 -7.09
C ASP A 29 8.20 -21.51 -5.64
N ALA A 30 9.45 -21.85 -5.28
CA ALA A 30 9.96 -21.65 -3.92
C ALA A 30 10.30 -20.18 -3.63
N SER A 31 10.81 -19.44 -4.61
CA SER A 31 11.05 -17.99 -4.50
C SER A 31 9.73 -17.21 -4.53
N GLY A 32 8.80 -17.59 -5.41
CA GLY A 32 7.46 -17.02 -5.47
C GLY A 32 6.66 -17.26 -4.19
N LEU A 33 6.72 -18.45 -3.60
CA LEU A 33 6.04 -18.73 -2.33
C LEU A 33 6.64 -17.95 -1.15
N ARG A 34 7.97 -17.78 -1.13
CA ARG A 34 8.67 -16.98 -0.11
C ARG A 34 8.32 -15.50 -0.22
N GLU A 35 8.33 -14.92 -1.43
CA GLU A 35 7.93 -13.53 -1.63
C GLU A 35 6.45 -13.32 -1.32
N ARG A 36 5.55 -14.22 -1.74
CA ARG A 36 4.12 -14.15 -1.34
C ARG A 36 3.92 -14.22 0.17
N LYS A 37 4.68 -15.07 0.86
CA LYS A 37 4.62 -15.17 2.33
C LYS A 37 5.12 -13.88 2.99
N LYS A 38 6.23 -13.32 2.49
CA LYS A 38 6.81 -12.06 2.95
C LYS A 38 5.83 -10.89 2.77
N GLU A 39 5.17 -10.84 1.62
CA GLU A 39 4.17 -9.83 1.28
C GLU A 39 2.93 -9.93 2.15
N ARG A 40 2.42 -11.15 2.37
CA ARG A 40 1.33 -11.40 3.30
C ARG A 40 1.66 -10.92 4.71
N THR A 41 2.88 -11.13 5.17
CA THR A 41 3.34 -10.64 6.47
C THR A 41 3.40 -9.11 6.52
N ARG A 42 3.89 -8.44 5.46
CA ARG A 42 3.91 -6.98 5.38
C ARG A 42 2.50 -6.40 5.46
N ARG A 43 1.58 -6.93 4.67
CA ARG A 43 0.18 -6.50 4.67
C ARG A 43 -0.45 -6.68 6.05
N ALA A 44 -0.28 -7.84 6.69
CA ALA A 44 -0.82 -8.09 8.02
C ALA A 44 -0.28 -7.11 9.07
N LEU A 45 1.01 -6.76 9.01
CA LEU A 45 1.62 -5.77 9.90
C LEU A 45 1.04 -4.37 9.68
N SER A 46 0.92 -3.94 8.42
CA SER A 46 0.34 -2.64 8.05
C SER A 46 -1.12 -2.55 8.50
N ASP A 47 -1.93 -3.57 8.23
CA ASP A 47 -3.35 -3.62 8.60
C ASP A 47 -3.54 -3.53 10.12
N THR A 48 -2.73 -4.29 10.88
CA THR A 48 -2.74 -4.25 12.34
C THR A 48 -2.35 -2.87 12.87
N ALA A 49 -1.32 -2.25 12.28
CA ALA A 49 -0.86 -0.92 12.68
C ALA A 49 -1.92 0.15 12.40
N ILE A 50 -2.52 0.15 11.20
CA ILE A 50 -3.56 1.11 10.81
C ILE A 50 -4.76 1.01 11.73
N ALA A 51 -5.22 -0.21 12.06
CA ALA A 51 -6.33 -0.41 12.98
C ALA A 51 -6.06 0.23 14.35
N LEU A 52 -4.88 -0.02 14.93
CA LEU A 52 -4.49 0.56 16.21
C LEU A 52 -4.35 2.08 16.15
N PHE A 53 -3.75 2.61 15.09
CA PHE A 53 -3.56 4.06 14.90
C PHE A 53 -4.89 4.80 14.68
N VAL A 54 -5.84 4.19 13.97
CA VAL A 54 -7.17 4.77 13.79
C VAL A 54 -7.94 4.81 15.11
N GLU A 55 -7.82 3.76 15.93
CA GLU A 55 -8.54 3.67 17.21
C GLU A 55 -7.96 4.65 18.26
N ARG A 56 -6.63 4.74 18.35
CA ARG A 56 -5.95 5.39 19.48
C ARG A 56 -5.09 6.59 19.12
N GLY A 57 -4.92 6.86 17.82
CA GLY A 57 -4.03 7.88 17.30
C GLY A 57 -2.61 7.37 17.04
N PHE A 58 -1.92 8.01 16.09
CA PHE A 58 -0.58 7.64 15.66
C PHE A 58 0.40 7.66 16.84
N ASP A 59 0.53 8.77 17.55
CA ASP A 59 1.56 8.97 18.59
C ASP A 59 1.38 8.07 19.82
N ALA A 60 0.13 7.74 20.17
CA ALA A 60 -0.21 6.97 21.36
C ALA A 60 0.14 5.48 21.26
N VAL A 61 0.36 4.96 20.05
CA VAL A 61 0.62 3.53 19.81
C VAL A 61 2.12 3.30 19.56
N PRO A 62 2.83 2.60 20.46
CA PRO A 62 4.24 2.27 20.25
C PRO A 62 4.38 1.07 19.30
N VAL A 63 5.47 1.04 18.51
CA VAL A 63 5.77 -0.05 17.57
C VAL A 63 5.91 -1.42 18.25
N THR A 64 6.24 -1.46 19.54
CA THR A 64 6.31 -2.69 20.33
C THR A 64 4.93 -3.33 20.51
N GLU A 65 3.89 -2.52 20.64
CA GLU A 65 2.51 -3.00 20.77
C GLU A 65 2.01 -3.56 19.44
N ILE A 66 2.32 -2.89 18.33
CA ILE A 66 2.04 -3.37 16.97
C ILE A 66 2.74 -4.71 16.72
N ALA A 67 4.02 -4.81 17.07
CA ALA A 67 4.78 -6.05 16.93
C ALA A 67 4.16 -7.20 17.74
N ALA A 68 3.76 -6.93 18.99
CA ALA A 68 3.08 -7.90 19.85
C ALA A 68 1.74 -8.33 19.26
N ALA A 69 0.90 -7.39 18.80
CA ALA A 69 -0.38 -7.67 18.17
C ALA A 69 -0.24 -8.50 16.88
N ALA A 70 0.82 -8.27 16.10
CA ALA A 70 1.12 -9.02 14.88
C ALA A 70 1.90 -10.33 15.12
N GLY A 71 2.24 -10.67 16.37
CA GLY A 71 2.98 -11.88 16.71
C GLY A 71 4.42 -11.91 16.22
N VAL A 72 5.07 -10.75 16.08
CA VAL A 72 6.47 -10.63 15.64
C VAL A 72 7.32 -9.88 16.66
N SER A 73 8.64 -10.03 16.59
CA SER A 73 9.56 -9.24 17.41
C SER A 73 9.75 -7.82 16.87
N LYS A 74 10.07 -6.85 17.73
CA LYS A 74 10.41 -5.47 17.32
C LYS A 74 11.49 -5.43 16.21
N PRO A 75 12.62 -6.17 16.31
CA PRO A 75 13.60 -6.24 15.22
C PRO A 75 13.03 -6.81 13.91
N THR A 76 12.11 -7.78 14.01
CA THR A 76 11.44 -8.33 12.83
C THR A 76 10.55 -7.28 12.17
N LEU A 77 9.79 -6.51 12.95
CA LEU A 77 9.00 -5.40 12.41
C LEU A 77 9.89 -4.40 11.68
N PHE A 78 10.99 -3.95 12.31
CA PHE A 78 11.90 -2.99 11.68
C PHE A 78 12.61 -3.52 10.43
N ARG A 79 12.77 -4.85 10.30
CA ARG A 79 13.25 -5.46 9.05
C ARG A 79 12.26 -5.28 7.90
N TYR A 80 10.96 -5.20 8.19
CA TYR A 80 9.92 -4.96 7.18
C TYR A 80 9.65 -3.47 6.98
N PHE A 81 9.66 -2.68 8.06
CA PHE A 81 9.28 -1.27 8.08
C PHE A 81 10.33 -0.48 8.87
N PRO A 82 11.30 0.15 8.18
CA PRO A 82 12.39 0.89 8.83
C PRO A 82 11.90 2.02 9.73
N ALA A 83 10.79 2.65 9.38
CA ALA A 83 10.14 3.69 10.18
C ALA A 83 8.70 3.31 10.56
N LYS A 84 8.16 3.98 11.58
CA LYS A 84 6.78 3.75 12.05
C LYS A 84 5.77 4.21 11.00
N GLU A 85 6.10 5.31 10.32
CA GLU A 85 5.35 5.91 9.23
C GLU A 85 5.16 4.93 8.08
N ASP A 86 6.18 4.09 7.80
CA ASP A 86 6.13 3.11 6.71
C ASP A 86 5.02 2.06 6.91
N LEU A 87 4.58 1.81 8.16
CA LEU A 87 3.45 0.92 8.43
C LEU A 87 2.14 1.45 7.84
N VAL A 88 1.97 2.76 7.79
CA VAL A 88 0.81 3.43 7.19
C VAL A 88 1.04 3.64 5.70
N LEU A 89 2.24 4.08 5.35
CA LEU A 89 2.57 4.50 3.99
C LEU A 89 2.81 3.35 3.02
N TYR A 90 2.99 2.13 3.50
CA TYR A 90 3.08 0.92 2.69
C TYR A 90 1.94 0.79 1.66
N ARG A 91 0.73 1.22 2.01
CA ARG A 91 -0.40 1.21 1.06
C ARG A 91 -0.16 2.11 -0.17
N PHE A 92 0.63 3.18 -0.03
CA PHE A 92 1.07 3.99 -1.16
C PHE A 92 2.25 3.35 -1.90
N ALA A 93 3.17 2.70 -1.17
CA ALA A 93 4.32 2.01 -1.75
C ALA A 93 3.90 0.92 -2.76
N ASP A 94 2.85 0.16 -2.46
CA ASP A 94 2.35 -0.89 -3.36
C ASP A 94 1.89 -0.35 -4.74
N HIS A 95 1.49 0.92 -4.79
CA HIS A 95 1.00 1.61 -5.98
C HIS A 95 2.01 2.60 -6.56
N GLU A 96 3.21 2.71 -5.97
CA GLU A 96 4.24 3.70 -6.35
C GLU A 96 4.59 3.63 -7.84
N ASP A 97 4.73 2.42 -8.39
CA ASP A 97 5.08 2.18 -9.79
C ASP A 97 3.88 2.06 -10.73
N GLU A 98 2.64 2.13 -10.23
CA GLU A 98 1.47 1.84 -11.04
C GLU A 98 1.30 2.78 -12.27
N PRO A 99 1.42 4.11 -12.13
CA PRO A 99 1.38 5.01 -13.30
C PRO A 99 2.48 4.69 -14.32
N ALA A 100 3.69 4.40 -13.85
CA ALA A 100 4.83 4.05 -14.68
C ALA A 100 4.59 2.74 -15.45
N ARG A 101 4.01 1.72 -14.78
CA ARG A 101 3.61 0.44 -15.41
C ARG A 101 2.57 0.64 -16.50
N VAL A 102 1.56 1.49 -16.25
CA VAL A 102 0.51 1.81 -17.23
C VAL A 102 1.12 2.49 -18.46
N VAL A 103 1.97 3.50 -18.26
CA VAL A 103 2.65 4.19 -19.38
C VAL A 103 3.57 3.25 -20.15
N ALA A 104 4.39 2.46 -19.46
CA ALA A 104 5.29 1.51 -20.11
C ALA A 104 4.53 0.46 -20.93
N ALA A 105 3.36 0.01 -20.47
CA ALA A 105 2.49 -0.88 -21.23
C ALA A 105 1.89 -0.18 -22.46
N ALA A 106 1.38 1.04 -22.30
CA ALA A 106 0.82 1.82 -23.40
C ALA A 106 1.84 2.07 -24.51
N ARG A 107 3.07 2.47 -24.14
CA ARG A 107 4.17 2.68 -25.10
C ARG A 107 4.53 1.41 -25.87
N ARG A 108 4.59 0.26 -25.19
CA ARG A 108 4.84 -1.04 -25.86
C ARG A 108 3.72 -1.42 -26.83
N ALA A 109 2.48 -1.00 -26.55
CA ALA A 109 1.33 -1.23 -27.41
C ALA A 109 1.13 -0.16 -28.51
N GLY A 110 1.96 0.90 -28.53
CA GLY A 110 1.77 2.04 -29.44
C GLY A 110 0.57 2.92 -29.10
N GLU A 111 0.04 2.83 -27.88
CA GLU A 111 -1.09 3.63 -27.39
C GLU A 111 -0.59 4.98 -26.82
N PRO A 112 -1.33 6.09 -26.98
CA PRO A 112 -1.03 7.36 -26.32
C PRO A 112 -0.97 7.21 -24.79
N PRO A 113 0.17 7.53 -24.13
CA PRO A 113 0.35 7.30 -22.69
C PRO A 113 -0.69 8.00 -21.80
N LEU A 114 -1.09 9.22 -22.16
CA LEU A 114 -2.06 9.99 -21.39
C LEU A 114 -3.46 9.34 -21.42
N GLU A 115 -3.87 8.78 -22.57
CA GLU A 115 -5.16 8.08 -22.69
C GLU A 115 -5.17 6.79 -21.87
N ALA A 116 -4.05 6.06 -21.84
CA ALA A 116 -3.91 4.88 -21.02
C ALA A 116 -3.99 5.20 -19.51
N LEU A 117 -3.33 6.27 -19.07
CA LEU A 117 -3.44 6.76 -17.68
C LEU A 117 -4.85 7.21 -17.35
N ARG A 118 -5.49 7.99 -18.23
CA ARG A 118 -6.86 8.46 -18.05
C ARG A 118 -7.83 7.29 -17.87
N ARG A 119 -7.74 6.29 -18.76
CA ARG A 119 -8.53 5.06 -18.68
C ARG A 119 -8.28 4.31 -17.38
N HIS A 120 -7.02 4.20 -16.95
CA HIS A 120 -6.66 3.56 -15.70
C HIS A 120 -7.28 4.27 -14.47
N VAL A 121 -7.21 5.61 -14.42
CA VAL A 121 -7.86 6.39 -13.34
C VAL A 121 -9.38 6.20 -13.35
N HIS A 122 -10.03 6.26 -14.51
CA HIS A 122 -11.48 6.01 -14.61
C HIS A 122 -11.85 4.60 -14.12
N GLN A 123 -11.09 3.57 -14.49
CA GLN A 123 -11.30 2.22 -13.98
C GLN A 123 -11.08 2.11 -12.47
N GLY A 124 -10.20 2.90 -11.87
CA GLY A 124 -10.06 3.01 -10.42
C GLY A 124 -11.30 3.63 -9.77
N LEU A 125 -11.82 4.71 -10.36
CA LEU A 125 -13.02 5.40 -9.88
C LEU A 125 -14.26 4.51 -9.97
N ASP A 126 -14.45 3.80 -11.09
CA ASP A 126 -15.58 2.88 -11.28
C ASP A 126 -15.57 1.71 -10.28
N ARG A 127 -14.39 1.34 -9.79
CA ARG A 127 -14.20 0.31 -8.75
C ARG A 127 -14.22 0.88 -7.33
N SER A 128 -14.40 2.20 -7.18
CA SER A 128 -14.31 2.91 -5.90
C SER A 128 -13.02 2.59 -5.13
N ASP A 129 -11.91 2.46 -5.88
CA ASP A 129 -10.62 2.08 -5.33
C ASP A 129 -10.16 3.13 -4.30
N PRO A 130 -9.82 2.72 -3.05
CA PRO A 130 -9.36 3.63 -2.01
C PRO A 130 -8.21 4.57 -2.42
N VAL A 131 -7.34 4.14 -3.35
CA VAL A 131 -6.21 4.95 -3.82
C VAL A 131 -6.65 6.21 -4.58
N THR A 132 -7.87 6.22 -5.13
CA THR A 132 -8.42 7.35 -5.89
C THR A 132 -8.99 8.45 -4.99
N GLY A 133 -9.12 8.20 -3.68
CA GLY A 133 -9.75 9.11 -2.72
C GLY A 133 -11.28 9.14 -2.79
N ILE A 134 -11.89 8.45 -3.75
CA ILE A 134 -13.35 8.27 -3.87
C ILE A 134 -13.66 6.81 -3.59
N SER A 135 -14.07 6.52 -2.35
CA SER A 135 -14.39 5.16 -1.92
C SER A 135 -15.53 5.17 -0.90
N ASP A 136 -16.47 4.24 -1.06
CA ASP A 136 -17.60 4.04 -0.14
C ASP A 136 -17.23 3.15 1.07
N ALA A 137 -15.99 2.65 1.12
CA ALA A 137 -15.52 1.84 2.25
C ALA A 137 -15.50 2.67 3.55
N PRO A 138 -16.24 2.25 4.60
CA PRO A 138 -16.44 3.05 5.82
C PRO A 138 -15.14 3.32 6.58
N GLU A 139 -14.12 2.49 6.37
CA GLU A 139 -12.80 2.63 6.99
C GLU A 139 -11.88 3.64 6.28
N VAL A 140 -12.18 4.06 5.04
CA VAL A 140 -11.36 5.03 4.28
C VAL A 140 -11.35 6.43 4.91
N PRO A 141 -12.50 7.02 5.32
CA PRO A 141 -12.48 8.33 5.99
C PRO A 141 -11.62 8.35 7.26
N ALA A 142 -11.61 7.26 8.03
CA ALA A 142 -10.82 7.15 9.25
C ALA A 142 -9.31 7.09 8.93
N PHE A 143 -8.93 6.35 7.89
CA PHE A 143 -7.55 6.32 7.39
C PHE A 143 -7.10 7.68 6.84
N LEU A 144 -7.92 8.36 6.03
CA LEU A 144 -7.59 9.68 5.50
C LEU A 144 -7.44 10.72 6.61
N LYS A 145 -8.30 10.64 7.65
CA LYS A 145 -8.17 11.49 8.84
C LYS A 145 -6.85 11.22 9.58
N LEU A 146 -6.45 9.95 9.73
CA LEU A 146 -5.15 9.59 10.31
C LEU A 146 -3.99 10.16 9.48
N LEU A 147 -4.01 9.95 8.17
CA LEU A 147 -2.96 10.39 7.25
C LEU A 147 -2.82 11.92 7.23
N TYR A 148 -3.89 12.64 6.91
CA TYR A 148 -3.86 14.10 6.76
C TYR A 148 -3.85 14.83 8.11
N GLY A 149 -4.25 14.17 9.20
CA GLY A 149 -4.16 14.70 10.56
C GLY A 149 -2.78 14.56 11.20
N THR A 150 -1.85 13.81 10.59
CA THR A 150 -0.52 13.53 11.16
C THR A 150 0.58 14.09 10.26
N PRO A 151 1.27 15.20 10.64
CA PRO A 151 2.23 15.88 9.76
C PRO A 151 3.37 15.00 9.23
N CYS A 152 3.91 14.07 10.02
CA CYS A 152 4.98 13.19 9.56
C CYS A 152 4.50 12.18 8.50
N LEU A 153 3.24 11.75 8.56
CA LEU A 153 2.65 10.88 7.54
C LEU A 153 2.43 11.63 6.23
N VAL A 154 2.00 12.89 6.29
CA VAL A 154 1.90 13.76 5.10
C VAL A 154 3.29 13.98 4.47
N ALA A 155 4.30 14.29 5.29
CA ALA A 155 5.67 14.46 4.81
C ALA A 155 6.22 13.18 4.15
N GLY A 156 5.96 12.02 4.77
CA GLY A 156 6.30 10.72 4.20
C GLY A 156 5.58 10.47 2.88
N MET A 157 4.27 10.74 2.80
CA MET A 157 3.47 10.61 1.58
C MET A 157 4.06 11.42 0.41
N TYR A 158 4.52 12.65 0.64
CA TYR A 158 5.19 13.43 -0.39
C TYR A 158 6.49 12.79 -0.88
N ALA A 159 7.24 12.11 0.00
CA ALA A 159 8.42 11.38 -0.43
C ALA A 159 8.06 10.18 -1.34
N TYR A 160 6.94 9.50 -1.09
CA TYR A 160 6.42 8.45 -1.98
C TYR A 160 5.96 9.05 -3.33
N GLN A 161 5.22 10.15 -3.32
CA GLN A 161 4.76 10.82 -4.55
C GLN A 161 5.93 11.23 -5.45
N ARG A 162 7.01 11.80 -4.89
CA ARG A 162 8.20 12.15 -5.68
C ARG A 162 8.83 10.95 -6.37
N ARG A 163 8.84 9.78 -5.73
CA ARG A 163 9.41 8.57 -6.36
C ARG A 163 8.49 8.02 -7.45
N SER A 164 7.18 8.04 -7.23
CA SER A 164 6.19 7.70 -8.26
C SER A 164 6.28 8.63 -9.48
N GLU A 165 6.43 9.93 -9.26
CA GLU A 165 6.66 10.92 -10.32
C GLU A 165 7.95 10.65 -11.10
N ALA A 166 9.05 10.32 -10.40
CA ALA A 166 10.32 9.96 -11.04
C ALA A 166 10.17 8.69 -11.91
N ALA A 167 9.55 7.63 -11.39
CA ALA A 167 9.30 6.41 -12.14
C ALA A 167 8.41 6.67 -13.37
N LEU A 168 7.39 7.53 -13.23
CA LEU A 168 6.53 7.93 -14.34
C LEU A 168 7.30 8.74 -15.41
N ALA A 169 8.16 9.67 -14.98
CA ALA A 169 9.01 10.46 -15.88
C ALA A 169 9.96 9.56 -16.69
N GLU A 170 10.62 8.59 -16.04
CA GLU A 170 11.44 7.59 -16.71
C GLU A 170 10.62 6.78 -17.73
N ALA A 171 9.42 6.32 -17.34
CA ALA A 171 8.53 5.58 -18.24
C ALA A 171 8.07 6.41 -19.45
N LEU A 172 7.94 7.73 -19.32
CA LEU A 172 7.64 8.65 -20.42
C LEU A 172 8.85 8.94 -21.32
N GLY A 173 10.07 8.57 -20.89
CA GLY A 173 11.32 8.83 -21.61
C GLY A 173 12.06 10.08 -21.16
N GLY A 174 11.62 10.72 -20.07
CA GLY A 174 12.33 11.79 -19.38
C GLY A 174 13.37 11.22 -18.42
N GLY A 175 14.42 10.57 -18.94
CA GLY A 175 15.66 10.42 -18.18
C GLY A 175 16.40 11.77 -18.11
N PRO A 176 17.28 12.00 -17.11
CA PRO A 176 18.08 13.23 -17.10
C PRO A 176 18.80 13.36 -18.44
N ALA A 177 18.63 14.53 -19.08
CA ALA A 177 19.36 14.86 -20.29
C ALA A 177 20.85 14.60 -20.04
N SER A 178 21.42 13.66 -20.80
CA SER A 178 22.85 13.34 -20.76
C SER A 178 23.68 14.51 -21.27
#